data_AF-A0A803MIZ6-F1
#
_entry.id   AF-A0A803MIZ6-F1
#
_cell.length_a   1.000
_cell.length_b   1.000
_cell.length_c   1.000
_cell.angle_alpha   90.00
_cell.angle_beta   90.00
_cell.angle_gamma   90.00
#
_symmetry.space_group_name_H-M   'P 1'
#
loop_
_entity.id
_entity.type
_entity.pdbx_description
1 polymer ?
#
loop_
_entity_poly.entity_id
_entity_poly.type
_entity_poly.pdbx_seq_one_letter_code
_entity_poly.pdbx_strand_id
1 'polypeptide(L)'
;MNSGSAWESAGNNKKEGVHVAAASAPFLVNTTAGSALYMVSYHTVTTDDNIHWAQPKNSVVQLSAAITACARIYMHPFISRDDCYYTDTNSIVFANPLPEGLISSKVLGLFKLEDKIKEGYFLAPKAYGYIFEEDTNVIKFKGPAKHLVDISWFREQLANPSHRMKVQIKNEFGIDWDNQTVGVKEYDYSLGIKLNSKRITQPDRETLPIEVNDMCGVAKSLFKNLMKLQTTNTLLNEKLSQKERDSEKRMDGVIVEEIKKIEYLGINIETTLTEESTQLDKEESDVTKTDSKKPDT
;
A
#
# COMPACT_ATOMS: atom_id res chain seq x y z
N MET A 1 -72.90 -39.51 -12.39
CA MET A 1 -73.72 -39.95 -11.24
C MET A 1 -72.78 -40.38 -10.13
N ASN A 2 -73.14 -39.99 -8.90
CA ASN A 2 -72.36 -39.92 -7.66
C ASN A 2 -71.48 -41.12 -7.27
N SER A 3 -70.35 -40.82 -6.65
CA SER A 3 -69.92 -41.31 -5.33
C SER A 3 -68.63 -40.54 -4.96
N GLY A 4 -68.31 -40.13 -3.74
CA GLY A 4 -68.90 -40.26 -2.42
C GLY A 4 -67.87 -39.64 -1.47
N SER A 5 -68.33 -38.69 -0.65
CA SER A 5 -67.62 -37.99 0.42
C SER A 5 -67.31 -38.89 1.62
N ALA A 6 -66.17 -38.69 2.30
CA ALA A 6 -66.05 -38.68 3.76
C ALA A 6 -64.57 -38.57 4.18
N TRP A 7 -64.17 -37.40 4.70
CA TRP A 7 -63.04 -37.24 5.60
C TRP A 7 -63.60 -36.65 6.91
N GLU A 8 -63.84 -37.54 7.87
CA GLU A 8 -63.95 -37.29 9.32
C GLU A 8 -62.69 -37.95 9.92
N SER A 9 -62.03 -37.55 11.00
CA SER A 9 -62.27 -36.58 12.07
C SER A 9 -60.93 -36.47 12.82
N ALA A 10 -60.57 -35.30 13.36
CA ALA A 10 -59.53 -35.22 14.39
C ALA A 10 -59.72 -34.00 15.29
N GLY A 11 -60.42 -34.27 16.39
CA GLY A 11 -60.39 -33.66 17.71
C GLY A 11 -59.49 -32.45 17.96
N ASN A 12 -60.17 -31.37 18.36
CA ASN A 12 -59.64 -30.24 19.11
C ASN A 12 -59.21 -30.73 20.51
N ASN A 13 -57.97 -30.49 20.93
CA ASN A 13 -57.61 -30.50 22.36
C ASN A 13 -56.52 -29.48 22.69
N LYS A 14 -56.88 -28.63 23.66
CA LYS A 14 -56.13 -27.53 24.27
C LYS A 14 -54.67 -27.87 24.56
N LYS A 15 -53.77 -26.96 24.19
CA LYS A 15 -52.42 -26.87 24.74
C LYS A 15 -52.50 -26.41 26.20
N GLU A 16 -52.20 -27.29 27.14
CA GLU A 16 -51.79 -26.89 28.48
C GLU A 16 -50.32 -26.47 28.41
N GLY A 17 -50.08 -25.18 28.66
CA GLY A 17 -48.74 -24.62 28.74
C GLY A 17 -48.08 -25.04 30.06
N VAL A 18 -47.00 -25.81 29.95
CA VAL A 18 -46.03 -25.94 31.05
C VAL A 18 -45.02 -24.82 30.86
N HIS A 19 -45.14 -23.77 31.66
CA HIS A 19 -44.13 -22.72 31.76
C HIS A 19 -42.91 -23.27 32.52
N VAL A 20 -41.83 -23.59 31.80
CA VAL A 20 -40.50 -23.73 32.40
C VAL A 20 -39.80 -22.39 32.21
N ALA A 21 -39.75 -21.59 33.26
CA ALA A 21 -38.92 -20.40 33.32
C ALA A 21 -37.44 -20.85 33.33
N ALA A 22 -36.78 -20.77 32.18
CA ALA A 22 -35.33 -20.91 32.12
C ALA A 22 -34.70 -19.64 32.70
N ALA A 23 -34.27 -19.71 33.96
CA ALA A 23 -33.40 -18.69 34.53
C ALA A 23 -32.14 -18.59 33.65
N SER A 24 -31.86 -17.38 33.15
CA SER A 24 -30.64 -17.06 32.40
C SER A 24 -29.42 -17.28 33.31
N ALA A 25 -28.79 -18.44 33.17
CA ALA A 25 -27.54 -18.73 33.84
C ALA A 25 -26.38 -18.19 32.98
N PRO A 26 -25.50 -17.32 33.50
CA PRO A 26 -24.32 -16.91 32.77
C PRO A 26 -23.40 -18.12 32.54
N PHE A 27 -22.99 -18.32 31.29
CA PHE A 27 -22.07 -19.39 30.90
C PHE A 27 -20.65 -19.03 31.36
N LEU A 28 -20.15 -19.73 32.39
CA LEU A 28 -18.77 -19.59 32.86
C LEU A 28 -17.85 -20.54 32.10
N VAL A 29 -16.97 -19.99 31.26
CA VAL A 29 -15.83 -20.75 30.70
C VAL A 29 -14.73 -20.77 31.76
N ASN A 30 -14.61 -21.89 32.47
CA ASN A 30 -13.57 -22.05 33.48
C ASN A 30 -12.27 -22.48 32.79
N THR A 31 -11.32 -21.56 32.63
CA THR A 31 -9.93 -21.91 32.26
C THR A 31 -9.03 -21.46 33.40
N THR A 32 -8.53 -22.44 34.15
CA THR A 32 -7.54 -22.25 35.21
C THR A 32 -6.20 -21.84 34.62
N ALA A 33 -5.90 -20.53 34.60
CA ALA A 33 -4.60 -19.93 34.92
C ALA A 33 -4.62 -18.42 34.59
N GLY A 34 -4.43 -17.58 35.62
CA GLY A 34 -4.17 -16.14 35.45
C GLY A 34 -5.41 -15.25 35.59
N SER A 35 -5.46 -14.48 36.66
CA SER A 35 -6.54 -13.59 37.08
C SER A 35 -6.79 -12.41 36.13
N ALA A 36 -7.49 -12.63 35.02
CA ALA A 36 -8.16 -11.60 34.25
C ALA A 36 -9.49 -12.14 33.70
N LEU A 37 -10.50 -12.21 34.58
CA LEU A 37 -11.85 -12.64 34.22
C LEU A 37 -12.53 -11.49 33.45
N TYR A 38 -12.51 -11.52 32.12
CA TYR A 38 -13.32 -10.61 31.31
C TYR A 38 -14.78 -11.06 31.36
N MET A 39 -15.56 -10.44 32.23
CA MET A 39 -17.01 -10.66 32.30
C MET A 39 -17.68 -9.95 31.12
N VAL A 40 -18.08 -10.72 30.10
CA VAL A 40 -18.89 -10.21 28.99
C VAL A 40 -20.36 -10.38 29.37
N SER A 41 -21.01 -9.29 29.77
CA SER A 41 -22.47 -9.25 30.02
C SER A 41 -23.19 -8.75 28.76
N TYR A 42 -24.21 -9.48 28.33
CA TYR A 42 -25.12 -9.04 27.28
C TYR A 42 -26.43 -8.57 27.90
N HIS A 43 -26.82 -7.33 27.63
CA HIS A 43 -28.18 -6.86 27.91
C HIS A 43 -29.08 -7.31 26.76
N THR A 44 -29.89 -8.35 26.99
CA THR A 44 -31.00 -8.66 26.08
C THR A 44 -32.19 -7.79 26.48
N VAL A 45 -32.50 -6.78 25.67
CA VAL A 45 -33.76 -6.03 25.78
C VAL A 45 -34.87 -6.95 25.30
N THR A 46 -35.63 -7.54 26.22
CA THR A 46 -36.87 -8.25 25.91
C THR A 46 -37.97 -7.21 25.73
N THR A 47 -38.24 -6.80 24.49
CA THR A 47 -39.42 -6.01 24.14
C THR A 47 -40.25 -6.75 23.11
N ASP A 48 -41.53 -6.90 23.44
CA ASP A 48 -42.70 -7.34 22.65
C ASP A 48 -42.57 -8.52 21.67
N ASP A 49 -43.45 -9.50 21.86
CA ASP A 49 -43.61 -10.75 21.08
C ASP A 49 -43.92 -10.54 19.57
N ASN A 50 -43.99 -9.30 19.09
CA ASN A 50 -44.23 -8.94 17.69
C ASN A 50 -43.03 -8.33 16.96
N ILE A 51 -41.85 -8.27 17.59
CA ILE A 51 -40.63 -7.81 16.93
C ILE A 51 -39.95 -9.00 16.23
N HIS A 52 -39.96 -9.00 14.89
CA HIS A 52 -39.16 -9.90 14.08
C HIS A 52 -37.72 -9.88 14.64
N TRP A 53 -37.24 -11.00 15.18
CA TRP A 53 -35.95 -11.09 15.88
C TRP A 53 -34.84 -10.42 15.04
N ALA A 54 -34.50 -9.19 15.41
CA ALA A 54 -33.43 -8.44 14.78
C ALA A 54 -32.14 -8.90 15.47
N GLN A 55 -31.55 -9.99 14.97
CA GLN A 55 -30.33 -10.55 15.53
C GLN A 55 -29.32 -9.41 15.75
N PRO A 56 -28.85 -9.19 16.99
CA PRO A 56 -27.84 -8.20 17.25
C PRO A 56 -26.63 -8.46 16.36
N LYS A 57 -26.20 -7.47 15.57
CA LYS A 57 -24.99 -7.53 14.72
C LYS A 57 -23.72 -7.42 15.56
N ASN A 58 -23.68 -8.09 16.71
CA ASN A 58 -22.54 -8.07 17.61
C ASN A 58 -21.52 -9.06 17.05
N SER A 59 -20.57 -8.55 16.26
CA SER A 59 -19.40 -9.31 15.85
C SER A 59 -18.47 -9.46 17.06
N VAL A 60 -18.38 -10.68 17.60
CA VAL A 60 -17.47 -10.98 18.70
C VAL A 60 -16.12 -11.39 18.12
N VAL A 61 -15.29 -10.39 17.80
CA VAL A 61 -13.96 -10.58 17.19
C VAL A 61 -13.06 -11.45 18.08
N GLN A 62 -13.21 -11.34 19.40
CA GLN A 62 -12.45 -12.09 20.39
C GLN A 62 -12.70 -13.60 20.27
N LEU A 63 -13.96 -14.01 20.08
CA LEU A 63 -14.31 -15.41 19.93
C LEU A 63 -13.76 -15.98 18.61
N SER A 64 -13.86 -15.21 17.52
CA SER A 64 -13.28 -15.59 16.23
C SER A 64 -11.75 -15.77 16.29
N ALA A 65 -11.07 -14.86 17.00
CA ALA A 65 -9.63 -14.96 17.23
C ALA A 65 -9.28 -16.20 18.06
N ALA A 66 -10.03 -16.48 19.13
CA ALA A 66 -9.83 -17.66 19.97
C ALA A 66 -10.02 -18.97 19.18
N ILE A 67 -11.09 -19.08 18.37
CA ILE A 67 -11.34 -20.26 17.51
C ILE A 67 -10.17 -20.47 16.54
N THR A 68 -9.71 -19.40 15.88
CA THR A 68 -8.61 -19.47 14.91
C THR A 68 -7.28 -19.84 15.59
N ALA A 69 -7.03 -19.32 16.79
CA ALA A 69 -5.84 -19.66 17.56
C ALA A 69 -5.85 -21.13 17.99
N CYS A 70 -6.96 -21.62 18.54
CA CYS A 70 -7.13 -23.03 18.91
C CYS A 70 -6.91 -23.97 17.71
N ALA A 71 -7.46 -23.63 16.54
CA ALA A 71 -7.25 -24.41 15.33
C ALA A 71 -5.77 -24.47 14.92
N ARG A 72 -5.04 -23.36 14.98
CA ARG A 72 -3.60 -23.33 14.66
C ARG A 72 -2.75 -24.09 15.67
N ILE A 73 -3.06 -23.95 16.96
CA ILE A 73 -2.39 -24.71 18.04
C ILE A 73 -2.61 -26.21 17.84
N TYR A 74 -3.83 -26.62 17.51
CA TYR A 74 -4.14 -28.02 17.20
C TYR A 74 -3.34 -28.54 15.99
N MET A 75 -3.17 -27.72 14.95
CA MET A 75 -2.42 -28.10 13.75
C MET A 75 -0.89 -28.11 13.96
N HIS A 76 -0.37 -27.37 14.93
CA HIS A 76 1.06 -27.15 15.12
C HIS A 76 1.88 -28.46 15.26
N PRO A 77 1.51 -29.46 16.08
CA PRO A 77 2.26 -30.71 16.20
C PRO A 77 2.43 -31.45 14.88
N PHE A 78 1.47 -31.29 13.96
CA PHE A 78 1.48 -31.91 12.64
C PHE A 78 2.36 -31.13 11.67
N ILE A 79 2.29 -29.80 11.71
CA ILE A 79 3.09 -28.90 10.88
C ILE A 79 4.58 -28.96 11.25
N SER A 80 4.88 -29.16 12.54
CA SER A 80 6.26 -29.24 13.05
C SER A 80 6.95 -30.57 12.78
N ARG A 81 6.31 -31.53 12.09
CA ARG A 81 6.96 -32.78 11.70
C ARG A 81 7.91 -32.54 10.53
N ASP A 82 9.04 -33.23 10.56
CA ASP A 82 10.07 -33.14 9.50
C ASP A 82 9.54 -33.63 8.13
N ASP A 83 8.54 -34.50 8.14
CA ASP A 83 7.93 -35.06 6.92
C ASP A 83 6.71 -34.28 6.42
N CYS A 84 6.46 -33.08 6.94
CA CYS A 84 5.39 -32.18 6.50
C CYS A 84 5.85 -31.36 5.27
N TYR A 85 5.23 -31.59 4.11
CA TYR A 85 5.55 -30.83 2.89
C TYR A 85 4.70 -29.57 2.71
N TYR A 86 3.44 -29.60 3.14
CA TYR A 86 2.51 -28.50 2.90
C TYR A 86 1.38 -28.48 3.92
N THR A 87 0.87 -27.28 4.20
CA THR A 87 -0.35 -27.09 5.00
C THR A 87 -1.17 -25.89 4.51
N ASP A 88 -2.49 -26.00 4.53
CA ASP A 88 -3.41 -24.86 4.36
C ASP A 88 -4.64 -25.05 5.27
N THR A 89 -4.77 -24.15 6.25
CA THR A 89 -5.88 -24.04 7.22
C THR A 89 -6.11 -25.30 8.07
N ASN A 90 -6.65 -26.36 7.48
CA ASN A 90 -7.03 -27.62 8.10
C ASN A 90 -6.61 -28.84 7.25
N SER A 91 -5.74 -28.65 6.26
CA SER A 91 -5.17 -29.70 5.42
C SER A 91 -3.66 -29.76 5.60
N ILE A 92 -3.10 -30.98 5.54
CA ILE A 92 -1.67 -31.25 5.64
C ILE A 92 -1.29 -32.33 4.63
N VAL A 93 -0.09 -32.22 4.07
CA VAL A 93 0.50 -33.23 3.19
C VAL A 93 1.76 -33.77 3.85
N PHE A 94 1.81 -35.09 4.04
CA PHE A 94 2.92 -35.80 4.66
C PHE A 94 3.62 -36.76 3.70
N ALA A 95 4.90 -37.02 3.95
CA ALA A 95 5.60 -38.14 3.32
C ALA A 95 5.14 -39.49 3.89
N ASN A 96 4.97 -39.58 5.21
CA ASN A 96 4.56 -40.80 5.88
C ASN A 96 3.09 -40.71 6.35
N PRO A 97 2.35 -41.84 6.35
CA PRO A 97 0.96 -41.85 6.78
C PRO A 97 0.83 -41.48 8.27
N LEU A 98 -0.32 -40.89 8.63
CA LEU A 98 -0.68 -40.67 10.03
C LEU A 98 -1.08 -41.99 10.71
N PRO A 99 -0.91 -42.11 12.03
CA PRO A 99 -1.45 -43.24 12.79
C PRO A 99 -2.97 -43.36 12.62
N GLU A 100 -3.48 -44.59 12.52
CA GLU A 100 -4.91 -44.85 12.27
C GLU A 100 -5.84 -44.22 13.30
N GLY A 101 -5.39 -44.09 14.57
CA GLY A 101 -6.17 -43.46 15.63
C GLY A 101 -6.45 -41.96 15.42
N LEU A 102 -5.74 -41.30 14.49
CA LEU A 102 -5.93 -39.88 14.15
C LEU A 102 -6.71 -39.69 12.84
N ILE A 103 -7.08 -40.77 12.16
CA ILE A 103 -7.75 -40.75 10.86
C ILE A 103 -9.19 -41.24 11.00
N SER A 104 -10.15 -40.41 10.62
CA SER A 104 -11.54 -40.82 10.48
C SER A 104 -12.30 -39.88 9.55
N SER A 105 -13.15 -40.44 8.69
CA SER A 105 -14.04 -39.64 7.84
C SER A 105 -15.33 -39.18 8.53
N LYS A 106 -15.61 -39.69 9.74
CA LYS A 106 -16.90 -39.49 10.43
C LYS A 106 -16.76 -38.82 11.80
N VAL A 107 -15.63 -39.00 12.48
CA VAL A 107 -15.44 -38.46 13.83
C VAL A 107 -14.93 -37.02 13.75
N LEU A 108 -15.64 -36.11 14.42
CA LEU A 108 -15.27 -34.70 14.48
C LEU A 108 -13.90 -34.52 15.16
N GLY A 109 -13.05 -33.69 14.56
CA GLY A 109 -11.72 -33.38 15.10
C GLY A 109 -10.64 -34.40 14.73
N LEU A 110 -10.95 -35.43 13.94
CA LEU A 110 -9.95 -36.30 13.33
C LEU A 110 -9.72 -35.93 11.86
N PHE A 111 -8.59 -36.35 11.30
CA PHE A 111 -8.26 -36.08 9.91
C PHE A 111 -8.98 -37.07 8.98
N LYS A 112 -9.51 -36.56 7.87
CA LYS A 112 -9.97 -37.41 6.77
C LYS A 112 -8.81 -37.66 5.82
N LEU A 113 -8.56 -38.93 5.48
CA LEU A 113 -7.67 -39.27 4.38
C LEU A 113 -8.40 -38.91 3.07
N GLU A 114 -7.95 -37.85 2.42
CA GLU A 114 -8.50 -37.42 1.12
C GLU A 114 -7.79 -38.18 -0.01
N ASP A 115 -6.47 -38.02 -0.11
CA ASP A 115 -5.72 -38.35 -1.32
C ASP A 115 -4.42 -39.12 -1.02
N LYS A 116 -4.05 -40.02 -1.93
CA LYS A 116 -2.71 -40.64 -1.99
C LYS A 116 -1.95 -40.07 -3.18
N ILE A 117 -0.83 -39.42 -2.88
CA ILE A 117 -0.06 -38.65 -3.86
C ILE A 117 1.16 -39.46 -4.31
N LYS A 118 1.29 -39.65 -5.62
CA LYS A 118 2.46 -40.28 -6.25
C LYS A 118 3.57 -39.26 -6.47
N GLU A 119 3.21 -38.07 -6.94
CA GLU A 119 4.14 -36.97 -7.18
C GLU A 119 3.44 -35.64 -6.89
N GLY A 120 4.10 -34.74 -6.15
CA GLY A 120 3.50 -33.46 -5.76
C GLY A 120 4.50 -32.31 -5.76
N TYR A 121 4.03 -31.15 -6.21
CA TYR A 121 4.76 -29.89 -6.31
C TYR A 121 4.09 -28.85 -5.42
N PHE A 122 4.76 -28.43 -4.35
CA PHE A 122 4.24 -27.47 -3.37
C PHE A 122 5.15 -26.24 -3.32
N LEU A 123 4.98 -25.32 -4.27
CA LEU A 123 5.95 -24.25 -4.49
C LEU A 123 5.68 -22.98 -3.68
N ALA A 124 4.42 -22.68 -3.38
CA ALA A 124 4.03 -21.53 -2.56
C ALA A 124 2.63 -21.70 -1.96
N PRO A 125 2.22 -20.85 -0.97
CA PRO A 125 0.87 -20.89 -0.43
C PRO A 125 -0.19 -20.77 -1.52
N LYS A 126 -1.06 -21.79 -1.63
CA LYS A 126 -2.11 -21.90 -2.67
C LYS A 126 -1.57 -21.95 -4.11
N ALA A 127 -0.34 -22.42 -4.29
CA ALA A 127 0.28 -22.73 -5.57
C ALA A 127 0.93 -24.11 -5.48
N TYR A 128 0.13 -25.14 -5.76
CA TYR A 128 0.56 -26.53 -5.75
C TYR A 128 -0.17 -27.36 -6.82
N GLY A 129 0.45 -28.46 -7.22
CA GLY A 129 -0.17 -29.46 -8.08
C GLY A 129 0.39 -30.85 -7.81
N TYR A 130 -0.43 -31.88 -7.91
CA TYR A 130 -0.01 -33.26 -7.65
C TYR A 130 -0.75 -34.26 -8.53
N ILE A 131 -0.17 -35.46 -8.64
CA ILE A 131 -0.66 -36.59 -9.42
C ILE A 131 -0.98 -37.72 -8.44
N PHE A 132 -2.15 -38.33 -8.64
CA PHE A 132 -2.61 -39.50 -7.89
C PHE A 132 -1.91 -40.79 -8.33
N GLU A 133 -2.13 -41.88 -7.61
CA GLU A 133 -1.72 -43.21 -8.09
C GLU A 133 -2.44 -43.62 -9.38
N GLU A 134 -3.64 -43.11 -9.64
CA GLU A 134 -4.46 -43.37 -10.83
C GLU A 134 -4.18 -42.41 -12.01
N ASP A 135 -3.04 -41.71 -12.00
CA ASP A 135 -2.58 -40.74 -13.02
C ASP A 135 -3.55 -39.57 -13.33
N THR A 136 -4.55 -39.35 -12.47
CA THR A 136 -5.32 -38.10 -12.44
C THR A 136 -4.51 -37.01 -11.72
N ASN A 137 -4.80 -35.73 -12.00
CA ASN A 137 -4.06 -34.61 -11.42
C ASN A 137 -4.96 -33.56 -10.75
N VAL A 138 -4.41 -32.90 -9.74
CA VAL A 138 -5.01 -31.73 -9.09
C VAL A 138 -4.08 -30.55 -9.26
N ILE A 139 -4.63 -29.43 -9.72
CA ILE A 139 -3.90 -28.17 -9.86
C ILE A 139 -4.61 -27.09 -9.05
N LYS A 140 -3.85 -26.42 -8.18
CA LYS A 140 -4.33 -25.29 -7.38
C LYS A 140 -3.35 -24.13 -7.53
N PHE A 141 -3.80 -23.06 -8.17
CA PHE A 141 -3.01 -21.86 -8.34
C PHE A 141 -3.82 -20.61 -7.99
N LYS A 142 -3.28 -19.78 -7.09
CA LYS A 142 -3.86 -18.49 -6.73
C LYS A 142 -3.39 -17.41 -7.71
N GLY A 143 -4.31 -16.93 -8.54
CA GLY A 143 -4.06 -15.76 -9.39
C GLY A 143 -4.97 -15.72 -10.62
N PRO A 144 -4.89 -14.64 -11.39
CA PRO A 144 -5.72 -14.43 -12.58
C PRO A 144 -5.38 -15.42 -13.71
N ALA A 145 -4.14 -15.88 -13.79
CA ALA A 145 -3.65 -16.84 -14.79
C ALA A 145 -3.80 -18.32 -14.39
N LYS A 146 -4.68 -18.66 -13.44
CA LYS A 146 -4.83 -20.05 -12.93
C LYS A 146 -5.11 -21.10 -14.00
N HIS A 147 -5.75 -20.71 -15.09
CA HIS A 147 -6.19 -21.60 -16.17
C HIS A 147 -5.06 -21.95 -17.16
N LEU A 148 -3.94 -21.23 -17.10
CA LEU A 148 -2.76 -21.46 -17.94
C LEU A 148 -1.71 -22.33 -17.24
N VAL A 149 -1.95 -22.71 -15.98
CA VAL A 149 -1.01 -23.47 -15.17
C VAL A 149 -1.35 -24.95 -15.26
N ASP A 150 -0.37 -25.76 -15.66
CA ASP A 150 -0.43 -27.22 -15.67
C ASP A 150 0.67 -27.84 -14.79
N ILE A 151 0.74 -29.17 -14.73
CA ILE A 151 1.78 -29.87 -13.95
C ILE A 151 3.18 -29.62 -14.55
N SER A 152 3.29 -29.53 -15.88
CA SER A 152 4.54 -29.23 -16.59
C SER A 152 5.11 -27.89 -16.13
N TRP A 153 4.26 -26.87 -16.01
CA TRP A 153 4.63 -25.56 -15.49
C TRP A 153 5.18 -25.65 -14.07
N PHE A 154 4.58 -26.46 -13.18
CA PHE A 154 5.12 -26.65 -11.82
C PHE A 154 6.51 -27.28 -11.85
N ARG A 155 6.74 -28.26 -12.73
CA ARG A 155 8.04 -28.90 -12.91
C ARG A 155 9.09 -27.92 -13.44
N GLU A 156 8.75 -27.13 -14.45
CA GLU A 156 9.63 -26.09 -15.00
C GLU A 156 9.93 -24.99 -13.97
N GLN A 157 8.92 -24.58 -13.20
CA GLN A 157 9.06 -23.56 -12.16
C GLN A 157 9.90 -24.07 -10.98
N LEU A 158 9.82 -25.36 -10.64
CA LEU A 158 10.68 -26.00 -9.65
C LEU A 158 12.14 -26.04 -10.13
N ALA A 159 12.36 -26.42 -11.39
CA ALA A 159 13.70 -26.44 -11.99
C ALA A 159 14.30 -25.03 -12.08
N ASN A 160 13.48 -24.03 -12.43
CA ASN A 160 13.89 -22.63 -12.59
C ASN A 160 13.00 -21.68 -11.76
N PRO A 161 13.32 -21.45 -10.46
CA PRO A 161 12.49 -20.62 -9.58
C PRO A 161 12.32 -19.16 -10.03
N SER A 162 13.28 -18.64 -10.80
CA SER A 162 13.24 -17.29 -11.38
C SER A 162 12.47 -17.19 -12.69
N HIS A 163 11.97 -18.31 -13.23
CA HIS A 163 11.23 -18.32 -14.50
C HIS A 163 9.98 -17.44 -14.40
N ARG A 164 9.77 -16.59 -15.40
CA ARG A 164 8.62 -15.69 -15.54
C ARG A 164 8.10 -15.76 -16.97
N MET A 165 6.82 -16.07 -17.12
CA MET A 165 6.14 -16.06 -18.41
C MET A 165 5.19 -14.86 -18.47
N LYS A 166 5.29 -14.06 -19.53
CA LYS A 166 4.31 -12.99 -19.78
C LYS A 166 3.11 -13.59 -20.50
N VAL A 167 1.93 -13.44 -19.92
CA VAL A 167 0.66 -13.94 -20.47
C VAL A 167 -0.36 -12.82 -20.49
N GLN A 168 -1.16 -12.74 -21.55
CA GLN A 168 -2.28 -11.81 -21.61
C GLN A 168 -3.47 -12.40 -20.84
N ILE A 169 -4.02 -11.61 -19.91
CA ILE A 169 -5.18 -12.03 -19.13
C ILE A 169 -6.30 -11.00 -19.27
N LYS A 170 -7.52 -11.52 -19.40
CA LYS A 170 -8.76 -10.76 -19.40
C LYS A 170 -9.38 -10.77 -18.00
N ASN A 171 -9.64 -9.59 -17.44
CA ASN A 171 -10.48 -9.43 -16.26
C ASN A 171 -11.84 -8.87 -16.69
N GLU A 172 -12.90 -9.66 -16.48
CA GLU A 172 -14.27 -9.30 -16.89
C GLU A 172 -14.92 -8.26 -15.95
N PHE A 173 -14.36 -8.08 -14.76
CA PHE A 173 -14.88 -7.17 -13.73
C PHE A 173 -13.85 -6.08 -13.40
N GLY A 174 -13.24 -5.50 -14.43
CA GLY A 174 -12.36 -4.35 -14.28
C GLY A 174 -13.16 -3.12 -13.89
N ILE A 175 -12.95 -2.62 -12.67
CA ILE A 175 -13.55 -1.36 -12.21
C ILE A 175 -12.71 -0.20 -12.75
N ASP A 176 -13.34 0.67 -13.52
CA ASP A 176 -12.84 2.00 -13.83
C ASP A 176 -13.36 2.95 -12.75
N TRP A 177 -12.46 3.37 -11.85
CA TRP A 177 -12.81 4.23 -10.73
C TRP A 177 -13.14 5.66 -11.15
N ASP A 178 -12.55 6.14 -12.26
CA ASP A 178 -12.74 7.50 -12.73
C ASP A 178 -14.13 7.66 -13.34
N ASN A 179 -14.53 6.69 -14.16
CA ASN A 179 -15.83 6.66 -14.80
C ASN A 179 -16.91 5.92 -13.98
N GLN A 180 -16.54 5.32 -12.85
CA GLN A 180 -17.38 4.43 -12.03
C GLN A 180 -18.08 3.33 -12.85
N THR A 181 -17.39 2.82 -13.88
CA THR A 181 -17.92 1.76 -14.74
C THR A 181 -17.24 0.43 -14.46
N VAL A 182 -17.93 -0.66 -14.76
CA VAL A 182 -17.36 -2.00 -14.73
C VAL A 182 -17.29 -2.50 -16.16
N GLY A 183 -16.10 -2.89 -16.59
CA GLY A 183 -15.84 -3.35 -17.94
C GLY A 183 -14.78 -4.43 -18.01
N VAL A 184 -14.62 -4.97 -19.22
CA VAL A 184 -13.55 -5.91 -19.52
C VAL A 184 -12.24 -5.16 -19.64
N LYS A 185 -11.21 -5.60 -18.90
CA LYS A 185 -9.85 -5.07 -19.00
C LYS A 185 -8.87 -6.19 -19.35
N GLU A 186 -8.13 -6.00 -20.43
CA GLU A 186 -7.03 -6.87 -20.82
C GLU A 186 -5.70 -6.26 -20.36
N TYR A 187 -4.80 -7.09 -19.85
CA TYR A 187 -3.49 -6.65 -19.40
C TYR A 187 -2.46 -7.79 -19.43
N ASP A 188 -1.19 -7.40 -19.55
CA ASP A 188 -0.07 -8.31 -19.44
C ASP A 188 0.15 -8.72 -17.98
N TYR A 189 0.14 -10.02 -17.73
CA TYR A 189 0.39 -10.63 -16.44
C TYR A 189 1.70 -11.42 -16.46
N SER A 190 2.59 -11.15 -15.51
CA SER A 190 3.82 -11.94 -15.31
C SER A 190 3.50 -13.16 -14.44
N LEU A 191 3.26 -14.30 -15.08
CA LEU A 191 3.10 -15.59 -14.41
C LEU A 191 4.44 -16.11 -13.89
N GLY A 192 4.47 -16.48 -12.61
CA GLY A 192 5.64 -16.99 -11.93
C GLY A 192 5.50 -16.84 -10.41
N ILE A 193 6.33 -17.55 -9.67
CA ILE A 193 6.27 -17.54 -8.21
C ILE A 193 7.17 -16.44 -7.67
N LYS A 194 6.57 -15.47 -6.96
CA LYS A 194 7.31 -14.45 -6.23
C LYS A 194 7.97 -15.08 -5.00
N LEU A 195 9.23 -15.49 -5.17
CA LEU A 195 10.10 -15.84 -4.06
C LEU A 195 10.32 -14.60 -3.20
N ASN A 196 10.42 -14.78 -1.88
CA ASN A 196 10.81 -13.74 -0.91
C ASN A 196 9.84 -12.55 -0.75
N SER A 197 8.56 -12.70 -1.12
CA SER A 197 7.56 -11.64 -0.92
C SER A 197 7.31 -11.26 0.55
N LYS A 198 7.72 -12.09 1.51
CA LYS A 198 7.40 -11.91 2.94
C LYS A 198 8.56 -12.15 3.92
N ARG A 199 9.72 -12.63 3.43
CA ARG A 199 10.88 -13.02 4.25
C ARG A 199 12.18 -12.70 3.51
N ILE A 200 13.19 -12.24 4.24
CA ILE A 200 14.55 -12.04 3.73
C ILE A 200 15.37 -13.26 4.16
N THR A 201 16.07 -13.89 3.22
CA THR A 201 17.02 -14.98 3.51
C THR A 201 18.33 -14.37 3.96
N GLN A 202 18.73 -14.62 5.21
CA GLN A 202 20.06 -14.23 5.68
C GLN A 202 21.13 -15.21 5.16
N PRO A 203 22.41 -14.80 5.09
CA PRO A 203 23.50 -15.63 4.56
C PRO A 203 23.72 -16.97 5.29
N ASP A 204 23.20 -17.10 6.50
CA ASP A 204 23.27 -18.27 7.39
C ASP A 204 22.10 -19.26 7.21
N ARG A 205 21.24 -19.05 6.21
CA ARG A 205 20.04 -19.86 5.87
C ARG A 205 18.85 -19.70 6.81
N GLU A 206 18.88 -18.78 7.77
CA GLU A 206 17.68 -18.43 8.54
C GLU A 206 16.81 -17.42 7.76
N THR A 207 15.48 -17.63 7.78
CA THR A 207 14.51 -16.75 7.09
C THR A 207 13.68 -15.95 8.08
N LEU A 208 14.05 -14.68 8.27
CA LEU A 208 13.29 -13.76 9.10
C LEU A 208 12.04 -13.24 8.37
N PRO A 209 10.88 -13.13 9.05
CA PRO A 209 9.75 -12.37 8.54
C PRO A 209 10.18 -10.93 8.29
N ILE A 210 9.72 -10.33 7.19
CA ILE A 210 9.86 -8.88 6.98
C ILE A 210 9.03 -8.23 8.10
N GLU A 211 9.70 -7.73 9.12
CA GLU A 211 9.03 -7.00 10.19
C GLU A 211 8.38 -5.75 9.59
N VAL A 212 7.13 -5.47 9.96
CA VAL A 212 6.42 -4.23 9.55
C VAL A 212 7.15 -2.97 10.05
N ASN A 213 8.14 -3.12 10.95
CA ASN A 213 9.08 -2.07 11.34
C ASN A 213 10.09 -1.67 10.24
N ASP A 214 10.23 -2.42 9.14
CA ASP A 214 11.13 -2.08 8.03
C ASP A 214 10.64 -0.91 7.16
N MET A 215 9.45 -0.35 7.43
CA MET A 215 9.09 1.00 6.98
C MET A 215 10.09 2.05 7.50
N CYS A 216 10.87 1.76 8.56
CA CYS A 216 11.94 2.62 9.05
C CYS A 216 13.10 2.73 8.04
N GLY A 217 13.42 1.68 7.27
CA GLY A 217 14.48 1.73 6.25
C GLY A 217 14.11 2.65 5.08
N VAL A 218 12.87 2.53 4.59
CA VAL A 218 12.32 3.44 3.58
C VAL A 218 12.20 4.86 4.15
N ALA A 219 11.72 5.02 5.38
CA ALA A 219 11.63 6.33 6.04
C ALA A 219 13.02 6.97 6.26
N LYS A 220 14.06 6.20 6.61
CA LYS A 220 15.45 6.68 6.75
C LYS A 220 16.03 7.10 5.39
N SER A 221 15.75 6.34 4.33
CA SER A 221 16.17 6.69 2.97
C SER A 221 15.48 7.96 2.48
N LEU A 222 14.16 8.07 2.68
CA LEU A 222 13.38 9.27 2.38
C LEU A 222 13.85 10.47 3.19
N PHE A 223 14.13 10.29 4.49
CA PHE A 223 14.67 11.34 5.35
C PHE A 223 16.06 11.81 4.89
N LYS A 224 16.93 10.89 4.49
CA LYS A 224 18.26 11.24 3.93
C LYS A 224 18.13 12.02 2.61
N ASN A 225 17.18 11.63 1.76
CA ASN A 225 16.90 12.35 0.51
C ASN A 225 16.29 13.74 0.79
N LEU A 226 15.40 13.85 1.77
CA LEU A 226 14.80 15.12 2.20
C LEU A 226 15.86 16.09 2.74
N MET A 227 16.75 15.61 3.62
CA MET A 227 17.86 16.42 4.15
C MET A 227 18.82 16.90 3.04
N LYS A 228 19.12 16.04 2.05
CA LYS A 228 19.91 16.42 0.87
C LYS A 228 19.20 17.48 0.02
N LEU A 229 17.89 17.37 -0.17
CA LEU A 229 17.10 18.35 -0.90
C LEU A 229 17.06 19.70 -0.18
N GLN A 230 16.88 19.69 1.15
CA GLN A 230 16.89 20.90 1.97
C GLN A 230 18.25 21.61 1.90
N THR A 231 19.36 20.85 1.99
CA THR A 231 20.73 21.38 1.88
C THR A 231 20.99 21.96 0.49
N THR A 232 20.55 21.26 -0.56
CA THR A 232 20.68 21.74 -1.94
C THR A 232 19.90 23.03 -2.14
N ASN A 233 18.66 23.12 -1.64
CA ASN A 233 17.84 24.34 -1.74
C ASN A 233 18.44 25.52 -0.97
N THR A 234 19.05 25.30 0.20
CA THR A 234 19.74 26.37 0.94
C THR A 234 20.93 26.91 0.16
N LEU A 235 21.76 26.02 -0.39
CA LEU A 235 22.89 26.40 -1.23
C LEU A 235 22.44 27.14 -2.50
N LEU A 236 21.31 26.73 -3.09
CA LEU A 236 20.77 27.35 -4.30
C LEU A 236 20.27 28.77 -4.00
N ASN A 237 19.57 28.96 -2.88
CA ASN A 237 19.10 30.27 -2.43
C ASN A 237 20.28 31.21 -2.09
N GLU A 238 21.34 30.69 -1.47
CA GLU A 238 22.55 31.47 -1.20
C GLU A 238 23.24 31.93 -2.50
N LYS A 239 23.36 31.03 -3.49
CA LYS A 239 23.88 31.38 -4.82
C LYS A 239 23.00 32.39 -5.55
N LEU A 240 21.68 32.28 -5.41
CA LEU A 240 20.72 33.20 -6.02
C LEU A 240 20.88 34.60 -5.41
N SER A 241 20.96 34.68 -4.08
CA SER A 241 21.21 35.93 -3.35
C SER A 241 22.57 36.54 -3.67
N GLN A 242 23.61 35.73 -3.85
CA GLN A 242 24.92 36.24 -4.28
C GLN A 242 24.85 36.80 -5.70
N LYS A 243 24.15 36.11 -6.61
CA LYS A 243 23.98 36.57 -7.98
C LYS A 243 23.19 37.88 -8.07
N GLU A 244 22.18 38.06 -7.22
CA GLU A 244 21.43 39.32 -7.09
C GLU A 244 22.35 40.47 -6.64
N ARG A 245 23.14 40.28 -5.58
CA ARG A 245 24.14 41.27 -5.14
C ARG A 245 25.16 41.60 -6.22
N ASP A 246 25.62 40.60 -6.96
CA ASP A 246 26.60 40.78 -8.03
C ASP A 246 25.98 41.48 -9.26
N SER A 247 24.67 41.38 -9.47
CA SER A 247 23.96 42.15 -10.49
C SER A 247 23.71 43.59 -10.08
N GLU A 248 23.38 43.84 -8.81
CA GLU A 248 23.22 45.20 -8.26
C GLU A 248 24.54 45.96 -8.34
N LYS A 249 25.65 45.37 -7.88
CA LYS A 249 26.99 45.99 -8.00
C LYS A 249 27.40 46.31 -9.43
N ARG A 250 27.01 45.46 -10.39
CA ARG A 250 27.27 45.72 -11.81
C ARG A 250 26.43 46.88 -12.32
N MET A 251 25.17 46.98 -11.91
CA MET A 251 24.29 48.09 -12.27
C MET A 251 24.77 49.40 -11.67
N ASP A 252 25.18 49.40 -10.39
CA ASP A 252 25.77 50.56 -9.73
C ASP A 252 27.07 51.01 -10.42
N GLY A 253 27.92 50.05 -10.81
CA GLY A 253 29.15 50.35 -11.56
C GLY A 253 28.87 51.02 -12.91
N VAL A 254 27.87 50.54 -13.65
CA VAL A 254 27.44 51.15 -14.91
C VAL A 254 26.90 52.57 -14.68
N ILE A 255 26.07 52.78 -13.65
CA ILE A 255 25.54 54.11 -13.31
C ILE A 255 26.67 55.08 -12.95
N VAL A 256 27.66 54.65 -12.15
CA VAL A 256 28.82 55.48 -11.79
C VAL A 256 29.64 55.87 -13.02
N GLU A 257 29.80 54.96 -13.98
CA GLU A 257 30.54 55.22 -15.22
C GLU A 257 29.78 56.16 -16.17
N GLU A 258 28.44 56.05 -16.20
CA GLU A 258 27.56 57.00 -16.90
C GLU A 258 27.65 58.41 -16.28
N ILE A 259 27.63 58.52 -14.95
CA ILE A 259 27.75 59.80 -14.24
C ILE A 259 29.10 60.47 -14.52
N LYS A 260 30.21 59.72 -14.49
CA LYS A 260 31.54 60.25 -14.83
C LYS A 260 31.61 60.78 -16.26
N LYS A 261 30.95 60.12 -17.22
CA LYS A 261 30.87 60.63 -18.60
C LYS A 261 30.10 61.94 -18.68
N ILE A 262 28.97 62.04 -17.98
CA ILE A 262 28.18 63.28 -17.92
C ILE A 262 28.99 64.41 -17.30
N GLU A 263 29.70 64.15 -16.20
CA GLU A 263 30.53 65.13 -15.52
C GLU A 263 31.70 65.61 -16.40
N TYR A 264 32.36 64.70 -17.12
CA TYR A 264 33.40 65.05 -18.10
C TYR A 264 32.87 65.91 -19.25
N LEU A 265 31.69 65.58 -19.78
CA LEU A 265 31.00 66.38 -20.80
C LEU A 265 30.62 67.78 -20.25
N GLY A 266 30.15 67.86 -19.02
CA GLY A 266 29.82 69.11 -18.34
C GLY A 266 31.03 70.02 -18.15
N ILE A 267 32.16 69.48 -17.67
CA ILE A 267 33.43 70.21 -17.53
C ILE A 267 33.88 70.76 -18.89
N ASN A 268 33.79 69.94 -19.96
CA ASN A 268 34.16 70.39 -21.30
C ASN A 268 33.25 71.53 -21.81
N ILE A 269 31.94 71.45 -21.54
CA ILE A 269 30.99 72.53 -21.91
C ILE A 269 31.29 73.82 -21.14
N GLU A 270 31.56 73.74 -19.83
CA GLU A 270 31.96 74.90 -19.04
C GLU A 270 33.28 75.50 -19.53
N THR A 271 34.29 74.70 -19.86
CA THR A 271 35.55 75.21 -20.44
C THR A 271 35.31 75.92 -21.77
N THR A 272 34.47 75.37 -22.65
CA THR A 272 34.13 76.03 -23.93
C THR A 272 33.34 77.32 -23.72
N LEU A 273 32.40 77.37 -22.77
CA LEU A 273 31.66 78.58 -22.44
C LEU A 273 32.55 79.64 -21.79
N THR A 274 33.52 79.23 -20.98
CA THR A 274 34.48 80.15 -20.33
C THR A 274 35.45 80.72 -21.36
N GLU A 275 35.89 79.92 -22.34
CA GLU A 275 36.71 80.33 -23.48
C GLU A 275 35.95 81.27 -24.44
N GLU A 276 34.66 81.02 -24.70
CA GLU A 276 33.79 81.93 -25.46
C GLU A 276 33.53 83.25 -24.70
N SER A 277 33.37 83.19 -23.38
CA SER A 277 33.20 84.39 -22.53
C SER A 277 34.48 85.23 -22.48
N THR A 278 35.67 84.61 -22.43
CA THR A 278 36.95 85.34 -22.48
C THR A 278 37.29 85.89 -23.86
N GLN A 279 36.65 85.39 -24.93
CA GLN A 279 36.71 86.02 -26.27
C GLN A 279 35.76 87.22 -26.37
N LEU A 280 34.56 87.13 -25.79
CA LEU A 280 33.61 88.26 -25.73
C LEU A 280 34.11 89.43 -24.84
N ASP A 281 34.74 89.13 -23.70
CA ASP A 281 35.35 90.16 -22.85
C ASP A 281 36.57 90.83 -23.51
N LYS A 282 37.22 90.17 -24.47
CA LYS A 282 38.28 90.76 -25.29
C LYS A 282 37.72 91.64 -26.42
N GLU A 283 36.57 91.30 -27.00
CA GLU A 283 35.89 92.13 -28.00
C GLU A 283 35.23 93.38 -27.39
N GLU A 284 34.71 93.33 -26.15
CA GLU A 284 34.12 94.50 -25.50
C GLU A 284 35.18 95.49 -24.97
N SER A 285 36.42 95.02 -24.77
CA SER A 285 37.56 95.87 -24.36
C SER A 285 38.25 96.63 -25.51
N ASP A 286 37.89 96.37 -26.78
CA ASP A 286 38.50 97.00 -27.97
C ASP A 286 37.61 98.08 -28.62
N VAL A 287 36.45 98.42 -28.05
CA VAL A 287 35.54 99.47 -28.57
C VAL A 287 35.69 100.82 -27.85
N THR A 288 36.54 100.94 -26.81
CA THR A 288 36.82 102.22 -26.16
C THR A 288 38.31 102.56 -26.07
N LYS A 289 38.92 102.87 -27.22
CA LYS A 289 40.06 103.80 -27.31
C LYS A 289 40.27 104.31 -28.73
N THR A 290 40.26 105.65 -28.83
CA THR A 290 40.96 106.51 -29.81
C THR A 290 40.47 106.51 -31.28
N ASP A 291 40.29 107.66 -31.94
CA ASP A 291 40.25 109.03 -31.46
C ASP A 291 39.67 109.96 -32.53
N SER A 292 39.16 111.07 -32.03
CA SER A 292 38.84 112.32 -32.68
C SER A 292 39.77 112.74 -33.84
N LYS A 293 39.16 113.22 -34.94
CA LYS A 293 39.81 114.12 -35.89
C LYS A 293 39.09 115.47 -35.88
N LYS A 294 39.76 116.48 -35.30
CA LYS A 294 39.43 117.90 -35.37
C LYS A 294 39.63 118.44 -36.81
N PRO A 295 39.02 119.59 -37.15
CA PRO A 295 38.87 120.11 -38.50
C PRO A 295 40.10 120.94 -38.94
N ASP A 296 40.16 121.29 -40.23
CA ASP A 296 40.64 122.60 -40.70
C ASP A 296 40.25 122.83 -42.16
N THR A 297 39.40 123.85 -42.40
CA THR A 297 39.48 124.96 -43.38
C THR A 297 38.08 125.39 -43.82
#